data_AF-X1KK02-F1
#
_entry.id   AF-X1KK02-F1
#
_cell.length_a   1.000
_cell.length_b   1.000
_cell.length_c   1.000
_cell.angle_alpha   90.00
_cell.angle_beta   90.00
_cell.angle_gamma   90.00
#
_symmetry.space_group_name_H-M   'P 1'
#
loop_
_entity.id
_entity.type
_entity.pdbx_description
1 polymer ?
#
loop_
_entity_poly.entity_id
_entity_poly.type
_entity_poly.pdbx_seq_one_letter_code
_entity_poly.pdbx_strand_id
1 'polypeptide(L)'
;MTTHEYYLNNKEKCNDYSKRYYLNNKERQLIYRKEWRELNKEYDTEFHRRYREKNKEKIAEQNKEYLQTKRGKMLHKISQKKYNKSERDRETNKKRCSRYCKSDLGKLASIRHKNKRKRNLGFIMIFDNPFADSEIIDWHHINDAYVVAIPRDLHRHYQGKHHREKVMDIVKQIYLGDR
;
A
#
# COMPACT_ATOMS: atom_id res chain seq x y z
N MET A 1 -4.69 43.53 36.71
CA MET A 1 -4.90 42.07 36.65
C MET A 1 -5.03 41.69 35.19
N THR A 2 -4.04 40.97 34.65
CA THR A 2 -4.06 40.52 33.25
C THR A 2 -5.10 39.42 33.05
N THR A 3 -5.58 39.22 31.82
CA THR A 3 -6.50 38.12 31.47
C THR A 3 -5.92 36.74 31.84
N HIS A 4 -4.59 36.61 31.80
CA HIS A 4 -3.89 35.39 32.22
C HIS A 4 -3.95 35.16 33.73
N GLU A 5 -3.70 36.19 34.55
CA GLU A 5 -3.82 36.13 36.02
C GLU A 5 -5.26 35.84 36.46
N TYR A 6 -6.24 36.44 35.78
CA TYR A 6 -7.66 36.15 36.03
C TYR A 6 -8.00 34.68 35.76
N TYR A 7 -7.49 34.11 34.65
CA TYR A 7 -7.70 32.70 34.33
C TYR A 7 -7.05 31.76 35.34
N LEU A 8 -5.82 32.05 35.78
CA LEU A 8 -5.14 31.24 36.80
C LEU A 8 -5.90 31.25 38.14
N ASN A 9 -6.35 32.43 38.57
CA ASN A 9 -7.12 32.59 39.81
C ASN A 9 -8.53 31.97 39.75
N ASN A 10 -9.08 31.76 38.55
CA ASN A 10 -10.42 31.18 38.36
C ASN A 10 -10.42 29.82 37.64
N LYS A 11 -9.24 29.20 37.50
CA LYS A 11 -9.04 28.00 36.69
C LYS A 11 -9.99 26.86 37.06
N GLU A 12 -10.21 26.63 38.35
CA GLU A 12 -11.14 25.60 38.82
C GLU A 12 -12.59 25.91 38.44
N LYS A 13 -13.05 27.15 38.64
CA LYS A 13 -14.40 27.57 38.26
C LYS A 13 -14.63 27.47 36.75
N CYS A 14 -13.65 27.88 35.94
CA CYS A 14 -13.69 27.74 34.49
C CYS A 14 -13.75 26.26 34.06
N ASN A 15 -12.92 25.40 34.66
CA ASN A 15 -12.91 23.97 34.36
C ASN A 15 -14.22 23.29 34.76
N ASP A 16 -14.79 23.65 35.92
CA ASP A 16 -16.05 23.08 36.40
C ASP A 16 -17.22 23.50 35.51
N TYR A 17 -17.26 24.77 35.12
CA TYR A 17 -18.22 25.26 34.13
C TYR A 17 -18.09 24.52 32.79
N SER A 18 -16.87 24.38 32.25
CA SER A 18 -16.61 23.64 31.01
C SER A 18 -17.02 22.17 31.11
N LYS A 19 -16.77 21.50 32.25
CA LYS A 19 -17.21 20.11 32.49
C LYS A 19 -18.74 19.99 32.50
N ARG A 20 -19.43 20.86 33.25
CA ARG A 20 -20.90 20.86 33.30
C ARG A 20 -21.50 21.13 31.93
N TYR A 21 -20.95 22.09 31.20
CA TYR A 21 -21.37 22.39 29.83
C TYR A 21 -21.16 21.19 28.91
N TYR A 22 -19.99 20.52 28.97
CA TYR A 22 -19.73 19.33 28.18
C TYR A 22 -20.70 18.19 28.52
N LEU A 23 -20.92 17.89 29.80
CA LEU A 23 -21.83 16.83 30.22
C LEU A 23 -23.26 17.08 29.75
N ASN A 24 -23.76 18.31 29.92
CA ASN A 24 -25.11 18.69 29.51
C ASN A 24 -25.30 18.65 27.97
N ASN A 25 -24.23 18.82 27.19
CA ASN A 25 -24.30 18.85 25.73
C ASN A 25 -23.73 17.58 25.07
N LYS A 26 -23.22 16.63 25.84
CA LYS A 26 -22.48 15.46 25.34
C LYS A 26 -23.30 14.65 24.35
N GLU A 27 -24.55 14.35 24.70
CA GLU A 27 -25.44 13.56 23.84
C GLU A 27 -25.74 14.29 22.54
N ARG A 28 -26.08 15.58 22.62
CA ARG A 28 -26.35 16.43 21.45
C ARG A 28 -25.13 16.50 20.51
N GLN A 29 -23.92 16.64 21.08
CA GLN A 29 -22.69 16.62 20.29
C GLN A 29 -22.41 15.26 19.66
N LEU A 30 -22.71 14.16 20.36
CA LEU A 30 -22.54 12.82 19.82
C LEU A 30 -23.50 12.54 18.65
N ILE A 31 -24.77 12.95 18.79
CA ILE A 31 -25.77 12.84 17.73
C ILE A 31 -25.34 13.65 16.51
N TYR A 32 -25.01 14.93 16.69
CA TYR A 32 -24.54 15.80 15.62
C TYR A 32 -23.30 15.22 14.91
N ARG A 33 -22.32 14.71 15.67
CA ARG A 33 -21.14 14.06 15.08
C ARG A 33 -21.49 12.81 14.29
N LYS A 34 -22.47 12.02 14.74
CA LYS A 34 -22.91 10.82 14.05
C LYS A 34 -23.61 11.19 12.75
N GLU A 35 -24.56 12.11 12.79
CA GLU A 35 -25.27 12.62 11.60
C GLU A 35 -24.30 13.21 10.58
N TRP A 36 -23.34 14.02 11.04
CA TRP A 36 -22.31 14.58 10.17
C TRP A 36 -21.47 13.48 9.51
N ARG A 37 -21.05 12.44 10.25
CA ARG A 37 -20.30 11.31 9.67
C ARG A 37 -21.10 10.50 8.67
N GLU A 38 -22.39 10.25 8.92
CA GLU A 38 -23.23 9.51 7.99
C GLU A 38 -23.44 10.30 6.69
N LEU A 39 -23.73 11.60 6.79
CA LEU A 39 -23.89 12.48 5.62
C LEU A 39 -22.59 12.70 4.84
N ASN A 40 -21.44 12.67 5.52
CA ASN A 40 -20.12 12.93 4.93
C ASN A 40 -19.25 11.67 4.81
N LYS A 41 -19.86 10.49 4.83
CA LYS A 41 -19.15 9.21 4.89
C LYS A 41 -18.16 9.02 3.74
N GLU A 42 -18.56 9.42 2.54
CA GLU A 42 -17.73 9.33 1.33
C GLU A 42 -16.56 10.31 1.40
N TYR A 43 -16.83 11.55 1.83
CA TYR A 43 -15.79 12.56 2.06
C TYR A 43 -14.78 12.09 3.12
N ASP A 44 -15.24 11.57 4.25
CA ASP A 44 -14.39 11.07 5.34
C ASP A 44 -13.52 9.90 4.89
N THR A 45 -14.11 8.97 4.13
CA THR A 45 -13.40 7.82 3.57
C THR A 45 -12.31 8.27 2.59
N GLU A 46 -12.65 9.18 1.67
CA GLU A 46 -11.71 9.69 0.67
C GLU A 46 -10.61 10.56 1.29
N PHE A 47 -10.97 11.40 2.26
CA PHE A 47 -10.02 12.18 3.05
C PHE A 47 -9.00 11.27 3.74
N HIS A 48 -9.48 10.23 4.42
CA HIS A 48 -8.60 9.25 5.07
C HIS A 48 -7.77 8.45 4.07
N ARG A 49 -8.32 8.09 2.91
CA ARG A 49 -7.57 7.42 1.83
C ARG A 49 -6.40 8.30 1.37
N ARG A 50 -6.68 9.56 1.00
CA ARG A 50 -5.67 10.54 0.57
C ARG A 50 -4.62 10.79 1.64
N TYR A 51 -5.05 10.94 2.90
CA TYR A 51 -4.14 11.12 4.02
C TYR A 51 -3.20 9.91 4.17
N ARG A 52 -3.73 8.68 4.10
CA ARG A 52 -2.93 7.46 4.20
C ARG A 52 -1.98 7.28 3.01
N GLU A 53 -2.40 7.64 1.80
CA GLU A 53 -1.55 7.58 0.61
C GLU A 53 -0.40 8.59 0.69
N LYS A 54 -0.70 9.85 1.03
CA LYS A 54 0.30 10.91 1.16
C LYS A 54 1.29 10.65 2.30
N ASN A 55 0.83 10.05 3.40
CA ASN A 55 1.66 9.82 4.60
C ASN A 55 2.10 8.36 4.75
N LYS A 56 2.01 7.55 3.68
CA LYS A 56 2.21 6.11 3.74
C LYS A 56 3.56 5.70 4.35
N GLU A 57 4.62 6.38 3.94
CA GLU A 57 5.99 6.10 4.41
C GLU A 57 6.17 6.50 5.88
N LYS A 58 5.70 7.69 6.26
CA LYS A 58 5.72 8.16 7.65
C LYS A 58 4.96 7.22 8.59
N ILE A 59 3.77 6.76 8.17
CA ILE A 59 2.97 5.79 8.93
C ILE A 59 3.71 4.44 9.04
N ALA A 60 4.35 3.98 7.96
CA ALA A 60 5.12 2.75 7.98
C ALA A 60 6.30 2.82 8.95
N GLU A 61 7.04 3.94 8.94
CA GLU A 61 8.18 4.16 9.85
C GLU A 61 7.72 4.23 11.31
N GLN A 62 6.67 4.99 11.61
CA GLN A 62 6.10 5.07 12.96
C GLN A 62 5.63 3.71 13.47
N ASN A 63 4.99 2.90 12.62
CA ASN A 63 4.58 1.54 12.98
C ASN A 63 5.79 0.64 13.27
N LYS A 64 6.85 0.75 12.45
CA LYS A 64 8.09 0.00 12.63
C LYS A 64 8.77 0.36 13.94
N GLU A 65 8.90 1.66 14.22
CA GLU A 65 9.46 2.18 15.47
C GLU A 65 8.64 1.71 16.68
N TYR A 66 7.31 1.85 16.62
CA TYR A 66 6.42 1.39 17.68
C TYR A 66 6.59 -0.11 17.96
N LEU A 67 6.69 -0.94 16.91
CA LEU A 67 6.97 -2.37 17.04
C LEU A 67 8.36 -2.68 17.60
N GLN A 68 9.29 -1.74 17.64
CA GLN A 68 10.57 -1.92 18.34
C GLN A 68 10.47 -1.70 19.85
N THR A 69 9.51 -0.88 20.29
CA THR A 69 9.29 -0.62 21.72
C THR A 69 8.85 -1.88 22.47
N LYS A 70 9.19 -1.97 23.77
CA LYS A 70 8.74 -3.07 24.63
C LYS A 70 7.21 -3.21 24.64
N ARG A 71 6.49 -2.08 24.70
CA ARG A 71 5.02 -2.01 24.70
C ARG A 71 4.43 -2.50 23.37
N GLY A 72 4.96 -2.04 22.24
CA GLY A 72 4.51 -2.47 20.92
C GLY A 72 4.73 -3.97 20.69
N LYS A 73 5.91 -4.49 21.06
CA LYS A 73 6.20 -5.93 21.00
C LYS A 73 5.23 -6.76 21.85
N MET A 74 4.96 -6.32 23.09
CA MET A 74 4.02 -7.00 23.99
C MET A 74 2.60 -7.01 23.40
N LEU A 75 2.07 -5.86 22.99
CA LEU A 75 0.72 -5.76 22.43
C LEU A 75 0.57 -6.53 21.13
N HIS A 76 1.60 -6.52 20.28
CA HIS A 76 1.64 -7.33 19.07
C HIS A 76 1.55 -8.83 19.38
N LYS A 77 2.29 -9.31 20.38
CA LYS A 77 2.20 -10.71 20.86
C LYS A 77 0.82 -11.04 21.42
N ILE A 78 0.22 -10.15 22.21
CA ILE A 78 -1.15 -10.34 22.74
C ILE A 78 -2.16 -10.44 21.60
N SER A 79 -2.05 -9.58 20.58
CA SER A 79 -2.89 -9.61 19.40
C SER A 79 -2.76 -10.92 18.62
N GLN A 80 -1.52 -11.38 18.37
CA GLN A 80 -1.27 -12.67 17.72
C GLN A 80 -1.88 -13.84 18.51
N LYS A 81 -1.73 -13.83 19.84
CA LYS A 81 -2.34 -14.84 20.73
C LYS A 81 -3.87 -14.79 20.67
N LYS A 82 -4.50 -13.63 20.50
CA LYS A 82 -5.96 -13.52 20.34
C LYS A 82 -6.45 -14.22 19.07
N TYR A 83 -5.68 -14.17 17.98
CA TYR A 83 -6.03 -14.80 16.70
C TYR A 83 -5.74 -16.31 16.67
N ASN A 84 -4.76 -16.76 17.46
CA ASN A 84 -4.34 -18.15 17.61
C ASN A 84 -4.51 -18.63 19.06
N LYS A 85 -5.72 -18.37 19.62
CA LYS A 85 -6.01 -18.51 21.05
C LYS A 85 -5.88 -19.95 21.54
N SER A 86 -6.21 -20.91 20.69
CA SER A 86 -6.03 -22.34 20.92
C SER A 86 -5.26 -23.02 19.79
N GLU A 87 -4.74 -24.22 20.05
CA GLU A 87 -4.11 -25.06 19.02
C GLU A 87 -5.10 -25.42 17.90
N ARG A 88 -6.39 -25.57 18.25
CA ARG A 88 -7.48 -25.76 17.30
C ARG A 88 -7.65 -24.58 16.35
N ASP A 89 -7.53 -23.34 16.85
CA ASP A 89 -7.62 -22.14 16.03
C ASP A 89 -6.45 -22.03 15.07
N ARG A 90 -5.23 -22.38 15.51
CA ARG A 90 -4.03 -22.43 14.66
C ARG A 90 -4.22 -23.40 13.52
N GLU A 91 -4.65 -24.63 13.82
CA GLU A 91 -4.89 -25.65 12.81
C GLU A 91 -6.00 -25.24 11.83
N THR A 92 -7.06 -24.62 12.33
CA THR A 92 -8.16 -24.10 11.52
C THR A 92 -7.68 -22.98 10.59
N ASN A 93 -6.89 -22.04 11.09
CA ASN A 93 -6.30 -20.96 10.30
C ASN A 93 -5.31 -21.49 9.26
N LYS A 94 -4.49 -22.48 9.61
CA LYS A 94 -3.57 -23.15 8.68
C LYS A 94 -4.33 -23.84 7.54
N LYS A 95 -5.41 -24.57 7.86
CA LYS A 95 -6.30 -25.18 6.86
C LYS A 95 -6.99 -24.13 5.98
N ARG A 96 -7.44 -23.01 6.55
CA ARG A 96 -8.04 -21.89 5.79
C ARG A 96 -7.03 -21.26 4.83
N CYS A 97 -5.81 -20.97 5.29
CA CYS A 97 -4.74 -20.43 4.44
C CYS A 97 -4.37 -21.41 3.32
N SER A 98 -4.23 -22.69 3.62
CA SER A 98 -3.94 -23.74 2.63
C SER A 98 -5.04 -23.83 1.56
N ARG A 99 -6.32 -23.81 1.97
CA ARG A 99 -7.46 -23.78 1.04
C ARG A 99 -7.45 -22.53 0.17
N TYR A 100 -7.22 -21.35 0.76
CA TYR A 100 -7.12 -20.10 0.01
C TYR A 100 -6.00 -20.14 -1.03
N CYS A 101 -4.79 -20.58 -0.66
CA CYS A 101 -3.64 -20.69 -1.58
C CYS A 101 -3.91 -21.64 -2.76
N LYS A 102 -4.74 -22.67 -2.56
CA LYS A 102 -5.16 -23.62 -3.61
C LYS A 102 -6.33 -23.12 -4.46
N SER A 103 -7.11 -22.16 -3.96
CA SER A 103 -8.20 -21.53 -4.72
C SER A 103 -7.68 -20.70 -5.90
N ASP A 104 -8.52 -20.50 -6.92
CA ASP A 104 -8.15 -19.71 -8.10
C ASP A 104 -7.88 -18.24 -7.74
N LEU A 105 -8.64 -17.67 -6.79
CA LEU A 105 -8.38 -16.33 -6.24
C LEU A 105 -6.99 -16.24 -5.60
N GLY A 106 -6.58 -17.25 -4.82
CA GLY A 106 -5.26 -17.30 -4.20
C GLY A 106 -4.13 -17.44 -5.23
N LYS A 107 -4.32 -18.28 -6.26
CA LYS A 107 -3.37 -18.42 -7.38
C LYS A 107 -3.23 -17.11 -8.16
N LEU A 108 -4.35 -16.45 -8.50
CA LEU A 108 -4.37 -15.15 -9.17
C LEU A 108 -3.68 -14.06 -8.34
N ALA A 109 -3.92 -14.02 -7.03
CA ALA A 109 -3.23 -13.09 -6.13
C ALA A 109 -1.72 -13.35 -6.10
N SER A 110 -1.30 -14.62 -6.05
CA SER A 110 0.12 -15.02 -6.12
C SER A 110 0.79 -14.57 -7.43
N ILE A 111 0.13 -14.80 -8.56
CA ILE A 111 0.58 -14.32 -9.88
C ILE A 111 0.70 -12.79 -9.90
N ARG A 112 -0.30 -12.07 -9.38
CA ARG A 112 -0.28 -10.61 -9.29
C ARG A 112 0.89 -10.11 -8.44
N HIS A 113 1.16 -10.73 -7.30
CA HIS A 113 2.30 -10.40 -6.45
C HIS A 113 3.64 -10.72 -7.11
N LYS A 114 3.74 -11.83 -7.86
CA LYS A 114 4.93 -12.18 -8.65
C LYS A 114 5.17 -11.14 -9.76
N ASN A 115 4.14 -10.77 -10.48
CA ASN A 115 4.20 -9.75 -11.54
C ASN A 115 4.54 -8.37 -10.98
N LYS A 116 3.97 -7.98 -9.83
CA LYS A 116 4.33 -6.74 -9.13
C LYS A 116 5.80 -6.73 -8.69
N ARG A 117 6.30 -7.83 -8.14
CA ARG A 117 7.72 -7.97 -7.80
C ARG A 117 8.60 -7.85 -9.04
N LYS A 118 8.22 -8.47 -10.16
CA LYS A 118 8.92 -8.33 -11.44
C LYS A 118 8.92 -6.89 -11.97
N ARG A 119 7.80 -6.15 -11.88
CA ARG A 119 7.70 -4.74 -12.32
C ARG A 119 8.48 -3.75 -11.45
N ASN A 120 8.71 -4.08 -10.17
CA ASN A 120 9.48 -3.26 -9.24
C ASN A 120 10.99 -3.55 -9.29
N LEU A 121 11.44 -4.50 -10.12
CA LEU A 121 12.84 -4.59 -10.50
C LEU A 121 13.04 -3.48 -11.53
N GLY A 122 13.58 -2.34 -11.09
CA GLY A 122 13.97 -1.27 -12.01
C GLY A 122 14.85 -1.88 -13.09
N PHE A 123 14.50 -1.66 -14.36
CA PHE A 123 15.32 -2.11 -15.46
C PHE A 123 16.32 -1.03 -15.84
N ILE A 124 17.50 -1.46 -16.25
CA ILE A 124 18.55 -0.62 -16.79
C ILE A 124 18.45 -0.73 -18.31
N MET A 125 18.27 0.41 -18.98
CA MET A 125 18.34 0.48 -20.44
C MET A 125 19.78 0.24 -20.89
N ILE A 126 20.01 -0.69 -21.82
CA ILE A 126 21.35 -0.91 -22.38
C ILE A 126 21.68 0.16 -23.43
N PHE A 127 20.70 0.53 -24.25
CA PHE A 127 20.83 1.50 -25.33
C PHE A 127 19.70 2.51 -25.27
N ASP A 128 19.98 3.71 -25.75
CA ASP A 128 18.94 4.69 -26.06
C ASP A 128 18.04 4.18 -27.19
N ASN A 129 16.81 4.71 -27.26
CA ASN A 129 15.85 4.34 -28.30
C ASN A 129 16.41 4.73 -29.69
N PRO A 130 16.72 3.76 -30.58
CA PRO A 130 17.24 4.06 -31.92
C PRO A 130 16.13 4.35 -32.93
N PHE A 131 14.86 4.13 -32.56
CA PHE A 131 13.70 4.32 -33.43
C PHE A 131 13.23 5.78 -33.38
N ALA A 132 12.64 6.26 -34.48
CA ALA A 132 12.09 7.62 -34.55
C ALA A 132 10.97 7.84 -33.52
N ASP A 133 10.81 9.09 -33.04
CA ASP A 133 9.79 9.45 -32.04
C ASP A 133 8.35 9.17 -32.50
N SER A 134 8.14 9.05 -33.81
CA SER A 134 6.85 8.68 -34.41
C SER A 134 6.51 7.19 -34.26
N GLU A 135 7.49 6.34 -33.96
CA GLU A 135 7.27 4.90 -33.81
C GLU A 135 6.84 4.53 -32.39
N ILE A 136 5.85 3.65 -32.31
CA ILE A 136 5.35 3.17 -31.03
C ILE A 136 6.24 2.02 -30.55
N ILE A 137 7.06 2.28 -29.54
CA ILE A 137 7.97 1.31 -28.95
C ILE A 137 7.42 0.66 -27.67
N ASP A 138 7.91 -0.55 -27.39
CA ASP A 138 7.79 -1.25 -26.12
C ASP A 138 9.19 -1.65 -25.61
N TRP A 139 9.37 -1.75 -24.28
CA TRP A 139 10.63 -2.16 -23.65
C TRP A 139 10.69 -3.67 -23.45
N HIS A 140 11.60 -4.33 -24.16
CA HIS A 140 11.81 -5.79 -24.09
C HIS A 140 12.94 -6.16 -23.14
N HIS A 141 12.73 -7.17 -22.30
CA HIS A 141 13.72 -7.63 -21.32
C HIS A 141 14.70 -8.62 -21.94
N ILE A 142 15.96 -8.20 -22.10
CA ILE A 142 17.09 -9.07 -22.44
C ILE A 142 17.36 -10.04 -21.31
N ASN A 143 17.37 -9.52 -20.08
CA ASN A 143 17.42 -10.30 -18.86
C ASN A 143 16.59 -9.70 -17.74
N ASP A 144 16.74 -10.22 -16.51
CA ASP A 144 15.94 -9.77 -15.37
C ASP A 144 16.24 -8.31 -14.96
N ALA A 145 17.32 -7.72 -15.47
CA ALA A 145 17.76 -6.36 -15.16
C ALA A 145 17.82 -5.43 -16.39
N TYR A 146 18.09 -5.95 -17.58
CA TYR A 146 18.38 -5.14 -18.77
C TYR A 146 17.24 -5.17 -19.78
N VAL A 147 16.95 -4.01 -20.38
CA VAL A 147 15.96 -3.87 -21.46
C VAL A 147 16.52 -3.16 -22.68
N VAL A 148 15.85 -3.40 -23.81
CA VAL A 148 16.05 -2.70 -25.09
C VAL A 148 14.71 -2.24 -25.67
N ALA A 149 14.74 -1.16 -26.43
CA ALA A 149 13.56 -0.70 -27.16
C ALA A 149 13.31 -1.62 -28.36
N ILE A 150 12.06 -1.94 -28.64
CA ILE A 150 11.67 -2.61 -29.88
C ILE A 150 10.30 -2.09 -30.34
N PRO A 151 9.97 -2.17 -31.64
CA PRO A 151 8.65 -1.81 -32.13
C PRO A 151 7.55 -2.62 -31.42
N ARG A 152 6.50 -1.93 -30.97
CA ARG A 152 5.40 -2.54 -30.20
C ARG A 152 4.72 -3.68 -30.96
N ASP A 153 4.55 -3.53 -32.27
CA ASP A 153 3.89 -4.55 -33.09
C ASP A 153 4.70 -5.85 -33.09
N LEU A 154 6.03 -5.74 -33.16
CA LEU A 154 6.95 -6.88 -33.05
C LEU A 154 6.93 -7.50 -31.65
N HIS A 155 6.95 -6.67 -30.61
CA HIS A 155 6.85 -7.14 -29.23
C HIS A 155 5.53 -7.91 -28.98
N ARG A 156 4.42 -7.42 -29.55
CA ARG A 156 3.10 -8.04 -29.43
C ARG A 156 2.93 -9.28 -30.29
N HIS A 157 3.60 -9.37 -31.44
CA HIS A 157 3.52 -10.53 -32.33
C HIS A 157 4.03 -11.80 -31.63
N TYR A 158 5.13 -11.69 -30.87
CA TYR A 158 5.79 -12.84 -30.25
C TYR A 158 5.35 -13.11 -28.80
N GLN A 159 4.08 -12.90 -28.44
CA GLN A 159 3.60 -13.15 -27.07
C GLN A 159 3.67 -14.62 -26.64
N GLY A 160 3.70 -14.87 -25.32
CA GLY A 160 3.59 -16.21 -24.73
C GLY A 160 4.81 -16.65 -23.91
N LYS A 161 4.86 -17.95 -23.57
CA LYS A 161 5.84 -18.53 -22.63
C LYS A 161 7.30 -18.34 -23.06
N HIS A 162 7.55 -18.41 -24.37
CA HIS A 162 8.87 -18.29 -25.01
C HIS A 162 9.09 -16.92 -25.65
N HIS A 163 8.30 -15.91 -25.28
CA HIS A 163 8.37 -14.56 -25.84
C HIS A 163 9.78 -13.97 -25.81
N ARG A 164 10.47 -14.13 -24.67
CA ARG A 164 11.84 -13.63 -24.48
C ARG A 164 12.79 -14.26 -25.49
N GLU A 165 12.88 -15.58 -25.53
CA GLU A 165 13.77 -16.32 -26.44
C GLU A 165 13.55 -15.94 -27.91
N LYS A 166 12.29 -15.89 -28.36
CA LYS A 166 11.93 -15.58 -29.75
C LYS A 166 12.29 -14.15 -30.17
N VAL A 167 12.05 -13.18 -29.29
CA VAL A 167 12.36 -11.78 -29.57
C VAL A 167 13.86 -11.52 -29.46
N MET A 168 14.61 -12.28 -28.64
CA MET A 168 16.06 -12.10 -28.51
C MET A 168 16.83 -12.33 -29.81
N ASP A 169 16.41 -13.27 -30.67
CA ASP A 169 17.10 -13.49 -31.94
C ASP A 169 16.94 -12.30 -32.89
N ILE A 170 15.77 -11.65 -32.86
CA ILE A 170 15.51 -10.42 -33.62
C ILE A 170 16.25 -9.23 -33.01
N VAL A 171 16.28 -9.11 -31.68
CA VAL A 171 17.04 -8.08 -30.98
C VAL A 171 18.53 -8.16 -31.34
N LYS A 172 19.10 -9.37 -31.44
CA LYS A 172 20.47 -9.56 -31.91
C LYS A 172 20.65 -9.05 -33.35
N GLN A 173 19.68 -9.27 -34.24
CA GLN A 173 19.76 -8.74 -35.61
C GLN A 173 19.69 -7.20 -35.64
N ILE A 174 18.81 -6.59 -34.85
CA ILE A 174 18.62 -5.12 -34.82
C ILE A 174 19.82 -4.41 -34.21
N TYR A 175 20.37 -4.93 -33.11
CA TYR A 175 21.38 -4.24 -32.30
C TYR A 175 22.80 -4.79 -32.45
N LEU A 176 22.96 -6.04 -32.92
CA LEU A 176 24.27 -6.70 -33.10
C LEU A 176 24.50 -7.15 -34.56
N GLY A 177 23.53 -6.94 -35.47
CA GLY A 177 23.65 -7.30 -36.88
C GLY A 177 24.48 -6.28 -37.67
N ASP A 178 25.47 -6.81 -38.39
CA ASP A 178 26.43 -6.18 -39.30
C ASP A 178 27.30 -5.04 -38.72
N ARG A 179 28.22 -5.43 -37.83
CA ARG A 179 29.59 -4.89 -37.81
C ARG A 179 30.59 -5.94 -38.23
#